data_AF-A0A377ZSG7-F1
#
_entry.id   AF-A0A377ZSG7-F1
#
_cell.length_a   1.000
_cell.length_b   1.000
_cell.length_c   1.000
_cell.angle_alpha   90.00
_cell.angle_beta   90.00
_cell.angle_gamma   90.00
#
_symmetry.space_group_name_H-M   'P 1'
#
loop_
_entity.id
_entity.type
_entity.pdbx_description
1 polymer ?
#
loop_
_entity_poly.entity_id
_entity_poly.type
_entity_poly.pdbx_seq_one_letter_code
_entity_poly.pdbx_strand_id
1 'polypeptide(L)'
;MKGKYKAAIALVLVLVLLPLTLLLTLTHWVPTLAGIWLPVGTRISLQESPRLTRSALLIPDLRYLVGDCEIARVTDARLSHPSRWRLHIGQLEINSACLSKLPASDPAPGSPRTLAEWQSMLPYSWLTIDNLRLSPWEKWQGRLVMSLTPAQQDIGFAGKELSLQARLRGQALTVSQFSARLTDDQPPVKLVGTFHLPLVPDGLPVDGQMQGTFEFPQTAEWIDAELEWQHNRGQLLVTRGVR
;
A
#
# COMPACT_ATOMS: atom_id res chain seq x y z
N MET A 1 31.89 -51.03 -2.06
CA MET A 1 31.19 -50.14 -3.04
C MET A 1 29.69 -49.95 -2.75
N LYS A 2 28.93 -50.97 -2.30
CA LYS A 2 27.47 -50.86 -2.03
C LYS A 2 27.03 -49.81 -1.00
N GLY A 3 27.85 -49.48 0.00
CA GLY A 3 27.51 -48.49 1.04
C GLY A 3 27.48 -47.03 0.55
N LYS A 4 28.35 -46.66 -0.40
CA LYS A 4 28.45 -45.29 -0.93
C LYS A 4 27.21 -44.92 -1.76
N TYR A 5 26.66 -45.85 -2.54
CA TYR A 5 25.43 -45.64 -3.31
C TYR A 5 24.20 -45.48 -2.43
N LYS A 6 24.09 -46.23 -1.34
CA LYS A 6 22.99 -46.07 -0.36
C LYS A 6 23.02 -44.70 0.31
N ALA A 7 24.21 -44.22 0.69
CA ALA A 7 24.38 -42.88 1.26
C ALA A 7 24.05 -41.77 0.25
N ALA A 8 24.50 -41.91 -1.00
CA ALA A 8 24.17 -40.96 -2.06
C ALA A 8 22.66 -40.91 -2.37
N ILE A 9 22.00 -42.07 -2.43
CA ILE A 9 20.54 -42.15 -2.63
C ILE A 9 19.81 -41.51 -1.44
N ALA A 10 20.21 -41.81 -0.20
CA ALA A 10 19.61 -41.21 0.99
C ALA A 10 19.77 -39.68 0.99
N LEU A 11 20.94 -39.17 0.61
CA LEU A 11 21.19 -37.73 0.51
C LEU A 11 20.28 -37.07 -0.54
N VAL A 12 20.18 -37.65 -1.74
CA VAL A 12 19.28 -37.16 -2.79
C VAL A 12 17.83 -37.20 -2.33
N LEU A 13 17.43 -38.28 -1.66
CA LEU A 13 16.08 -38.45 -1.16
C LEU A 13 15.75 -37.36 -0.12
N VAL A 14 16.66 -37.07 0.81
CA VAL A 14 16.50 -35.96 1.78
C VAL A 14 16.45 -34.62 1.05
N LEU A 15 17.34 -34.39 0.09
CA LEU A 15 17.41 -33.14 -0.68
C LEU A 15 16.14 -32.88 -1.51
N VAL A 16 15.39 -33.92 -1.87
CA VAL A 16 14.11 -33.81 -2.60
C VAL A 16 12.93 -33.76 -1.64
N LEU A 17 12.86 -34.66 -0.66
CA LEU A 17 11.72 -34.78 0.24
C LEU A 17 11.63 -33.59 1.21
N LEU A 18 12.75 -33.12 1.75
CA LEU A 18 12.76 -32.00 2.68
C LEU A 18 12.14 -30.72 2.08
N PRO A 19 12.58 -30.20 0.91
CA PRO A 19 11.95 -29.02 0.32
C PRO A 19 10.50 -29.29 -0.10
N LEU A 20 10.17 -30.51 -0.52
CA LEU A 20 8.78 -30.86 -0.86
C LEU A 20 7.87 -30.79 0.37
N THR A 21 8.30 -31.33 1.52
CA THR A 21 7.54 -31.23 2.77
C THR A 21 7.42 -29.79 3.27
N LEU A 22 8.48 -28.98 3.14
CA LEU A 22 8.45 -27.55 3.43
C LEU A 22 7.44 -26.80 2.54
N LEU A 23 7.41 -27.10 1.24
CA LEU A 23 6.43 -26.52 0.31
C LEU A 23 4.99 -26.93 0.67
N LEU A 24 4.76 -28.20 1.02
CA LEU A 24 3.43 -28.69 1.39
C LEU A 24 2.92 -28.10 2.72
N THR A 25 3.83 -27.72 3.62
CA THR A 25 3.50 -27.19 4.95
C THR A 25 3.66 -25.67 5.06
N LEU A 26 3.75 -24.95 3.93
CA LEU A 26 3.89 -23.48 3.85
C LEU A 26 2.92 -22.74 4.79
N THR A 27 1.66 -23.16 4.85
CA THR A 27 0.62 -22.52 5.67
C THR A 27 0.90 -22.57 7.17
N HIS A 28 1.74 -23.50 7.64
CA HIS A 28 2.01 -23.70 9.07
C HIS A 28 3.25 -22.94 9.54
N TRP A 29 4.32 -22.93 8.74
CA TRP A 29 5.58 -22.30 9.15
C TRP A 29 5.72 -20.85 8.67
N VAL A 30 5.14 -20.47 7.52
CA VAL A 30 5.24 -19.09 7.01
C VAL A 30 4.65 -18.07 7.98
N PRO A 31 3.45 -18.26 8.55
CA PRO A 31 2.93 -17.36 9.57
C PRO A 31 3.88 -17.16 10.74
N THR A 32 4.48 -18.25 11.21
CA THR A 32 5.36 -18.26 12.39
C THR A 32 6.67 -17.53 12.10
N LEU A 33 7.27 -17.72 10.93
CA LEU A 33 8.48 -17.00 10.53
C LEU A 33 8.20 -15.53 10.19
N ALA A 34 7.08 -15.25 9.54
CA ALA A 34 6.66 -13.87 9.29
C ALA A 34 6.47 -13.11 10.61
N GLY A 35 5.97 -13.78 11.65
CA GLY A 35 5.85 -13.24 13.01
C GLY A 35 7.10 -12.58 13.58
N ILE A 36 8.31 -13.00 13.16
CA ILE A 36 9.59 -12.40 13.60
C ILE A 36 9.75 -10.97 13.09
N TRP A 37 9.17 -10.68 11.92
CA TRP A 37 9.26 -9.38 11.25
C TRP A 37 7.98 -8.55 11.41
N LEU A 38 6.94 -9.12 12.00
CA LEU A 38 5.67 -8.46 12.22
C LEU A 38 5.66 -7.75 13.58
N PRO A 39 4.88 -6.66 13.70
CA PRO A 39 4.64 -6.03 15.00
C PRO A 39 4.13 -7.02 16.04
N VAL A 40 4.46 -6.79 17.31
CA VAL A 40 3.98 -7.62 18.42
C VAL A 40 2.44 -7.68 18.44
N GLY A 41 1.88 -8.86 18.71
CA GLY A 41 0.43 -9.05 18.74
C GLY A 41 -0.25 -9.14 17.38
N THR A 42 0.50 -9.05 16.27
CA THR A 42 -0.03 -9.26 14.92
C THR A 42 0.39 -10.60 14.33
N ARG A 43 -0.44 -11.13 13.44
CA ARG A 43 -0.21 -12.42 12.80
C ARG A 43 -0.76 -12.43 11.39
N ILE A 44 -0.14 -13.23 10.54
CA ILE A 44 -0.66 -13.55 9.22
C ILE A 44 -1.33 -14.92 9.29
N SER A 45 -2.44 -15.10 8.59
CA SER A 45 -3.11 -16.40 8.46
C SER A 45 -3.37 -16.67 6.98
N LEU A 46 -3.05 -17.88 6.54
CA LEU A 46 -3.35 -18.38 5.19
C LEU A 46 -4.33 -19.55 5.34
N GLN A 47 -5.55 -19.39 4.81
CA GLN A 47 -6.52 -20.50 4.80
C GLN A 47 -6.16 -21.55 3.75
N GLU A 48 -5.68 -21.10 2.59
CA GLU A 48 -5.26 -21.95 1.49
C GLU A 48 -3.76 -21.83 1.26
N SER A 49 -3.11 -22.95 0.91
CA SER A 49 -1.69 -22.97 0.61
C SER A 49 -1.39 -22.15 -0.64
N PRO A 50 -0.38 -21.25 -0.59
CA PRO A 50 0.15 -20.61 -1.78
C PRO A 50 0.59 -21.65 -2.81
N ARG A 51 0.31 -21.39 -4.08
CA ARG A 51 0.67 -22.27 -5.18
C ARG A 51 1.80 -21.64 -5.97
N LEU A 52 2.95 -22.29 -6.00
CA LEU A 52 4.06 -21.89 -6.85
C LEU A 52 3.84 -22.44 -8.27
N THR A 53 3.83 -21.55 -9.26
CA THR A 53 3.83 -21.90 -10.68
C THR A 53 5.22 -21.62 -11.27
N ARG A 54 5.43 -21.95 -12.55
CA ARG A 54 6.73 -21.72 -13.22
C ARG A 54 7.16 -20.25 -13.24
N SER A 55 6.23 -19.30 -13.16
CA SER A 55 6.51 -17.86 -13.34
C SER A 55 5.92 -16.97 -12.24
N ALA A 56 5.13 -17.52 -11.31
CA ALA A 56 4.45 -16.75 -10.30
C ALA A 56 4.12 -17.56 -9.04
N LEU A 57 4.09 -16.89 -7.89
CA LEU A 57 3.49 -17.36 -6.65
C LEU A 57 2.05 -16.86 -6.58
N LEU A 58 1.10 -17.79 -6.47
CA LEU A 58 -0.32 -17.51 -6.28
C LEU A 58 -0.67 -17.66 -4.80
N ILE A 59 -1.34 -16.65 -4.24
CA ILE A 59 -1.77 -16.59 -2.84
C ILE A 59 -3.28 -16.37 -2.85
N PRO A 60 -4.10 -17.42 -2.67
CA PRO A 60 -5.56 -17.32 -2.81
C PRO A 60 -6.21 -16.42 -1.77
N ASP A 61 -5.85 -16.61 -0.49
CA ASP A 61 -6.39 -15.86 0.65
C ASP A 61 -5.27 -15.66 1.69
N LEU A 62 -5.06 -14.41 2.07
CA LEU A 62 -4.08 -14.01 3.09
C LEU A 62 -4.74 -12.97 4.01
N ARG A 63 -4.75 -13.27 5.30
CA ARG A 63 -5.33 -12.41 6.33
C ARG A 63 -4.24 -11.89 7.23
N TYR A 64 -4.34 -10.62 7.61
CA TYR A 64 -3.49 -9.98 8.59
C TYR A 64 -4.34 -9.54 9.77
N LEU A 65 -4.01 -10.05 10.96
CA LEU A 65 -4.81 -9.88 12.16
C LEU A 65 -3.99 -9.26 13.29
N VAL A 66 -4.66 -8.52 14.17
CA VAL A 66 -4.18 -8.14 15.50
C VAL A 66 -5.07 -8.80 16.55
N GLY A 67 -4.50 -9.74 17.32
CA GLY A 67 -5.29 -10.71 18.07
C GLY A 67 -6.28 -11.48 17.18
N ASP A 68 -7.57 -11.20 17.37
CA ASP A 68 -8.69 -11.76 16.60
C ASP A 68 -9.34 -10.75 15.63
N CYS A 69 -8.80 -9.54 15.53
CA CYS A 69 -9.30 -8.50 14.62
C CYS A 69 -8.58 -8.58 13.28
N GLU A 70 -9.31 -8.85 12.19
CA GLU A 70 -8.76 -8.86 10.84
C GLU A 70 -8.53 -7.42 10.35
N ILE A 71 -7.27 -6.97 10.36
CA ILE A 71 -6.86 -5.63 9.89
C ILE A 71 -6.95 -5.56 8.37
N ALA A 72 -6.48 -6.61 7.70
CA ALA A 72 -6.49 -6.65 6.25
C ALA A 72 -6.71 -8.06 5.72
N ARG A 73 -7.39 -8.14 4.57
CA ARG A 73 -7.58 -9.37 3.82
C ARG A 73 -7.22 -9.15 2.36
N VAL A 74 -6.34 -10.00 1.88
CA VAL A 74 -5.86 -10.04 0.50
C VAL A 74 -6.44 -11.28 -0.15
N THR A 75 -7.16 -11.12 -1.25
CA THR A 75 -7.75 -12.20 -2.05
C THR A 75 -7.19 -12.16 -3.47
N ASP A 76 -6.88 -13.34 -4.02
CA ASP A 76 -6.32 -13.54 -5.36
C ASP A 76 -5.05 -12.69 -5.60
N ALA A 77 -4.06 -12.89 -4.73
CA ALA A 77 -2.75 -12.28 -4.90
C ALA A 77 -1.85 -13.13 -5.82
N ARG A 78 -1.14 -12.47 -6.72
CA ARG A 78 -0.18 -13.06 -7.64
C ARG A 78 1.10 -12.23 -7.61
N LEU A 79 2.18 -12.86 -7.15
CA LEU A 79 3.52 -12.29 -7.18
C LEU A 79 4.32 -12.94 -8.31
N SER A 80 4.89 -12.15 -9.20
CA SER A 80 5.74 -12.63 -10.30
C SER A 80 6.94 -11.73 -10.51
N HIS A 81 7.99 -12.26 -11.15
CA HIS A 81 9.20 -11.49 -11.44
C HIS A 81 9.74 -11.81 -12.85
N PRO A 82 9.09 -11.30 -13.91
CA PRO A 82 9.62 -11.45 -15.27
C PRO A 82 10.86 -10.57 -15.50
N SER A 83 10.74 -9.26 -15.26
CA SER A 83 11.84 -8.28 -15.35
C SER A 83 11.89 -7.31 -14.18
N ARG A 84 10.72 -7.06 -13.58
CA ARG A 84 10.50 -6.31 -12.34
C ARG A 84 9.50 -7.08 -11.50
N TRP A 85 9.51 -6.87 -10.20
CA TRP A 85 8.52 -7.49 -9.32
C TRP A 85 7.13 -6.99 -9.67
N ARG A 86 6.17 -7.90 -9.80
CA ARG A 86 4.77 -7.57 -10.04
C ARG A 86 3.93 -8.23 -8.98
N LEU A 87 3.29 -7.42 -8.15
CA LEU A 87 2.27 -7.86 -7.22
C LEU A 87 0.91 -7.41 -7.76
N HIS A 88 0.10 -8.40 -8.12
CA HIS A 88 -1.29 -8.20 -8.51
C HIS A 88 -2.19 -8.74 -7.40
N ILE A 89 -3.22 -8.00 -7.02
CA ILE A 89 -4.17 -8.39 -5.98
C ILE A 89 -5.57 -8.15 -6.53
N GLY A 90 -6.41 -9.19 -6.54
CA GLY A 90 -7.81 -9.05 -6.95
C GLY A 90 -8.62 -8.18 -5.99
N GLN A 91 -8.51 -8.43 -4.69
CA GLN A 91 -9.17 -7.62 -3.66
C GLN A 91 -8.26 -7.43 -2.45
N LEU A 92 -8.18 -6.19 -1.97
CA LEU A 92 -7.61 -5.83 -0.68
C LEU A 92 -8.68 -5.13 0.15
N GLU A 93 -9.05 -5.75 1.27
CA GLU A 93 -9.95 -5.15 2.26
C GLU A 93 -9.14 -4.73 3.47
N ILE A 94 -9.31 -3.48 3.92
CA ILE A 94 -8.65 -2.91 5.10
C ILE A 94 -9.75 -2.51 6.09
N ASN A 95 -9.69 -3.06 7.30
CA ASN A 95 -10.60 -2.70 8.37
C ASN A 95 -9.98 -1.61 9.24
N SER A 96 -10.39 -0.37 9.02
CA SER A 96 -9.88 0.79 9.77
C SER A 96 -10.18 0.69 11.27
N ALA A 97 -11.27 0.03 11.68
CA ALA A 97 -11.62 -0.14 13.09
C ALA A 97 -10.65 -1.07 13.83
N CYS A 98 -9.94 -1.95 13.12
CA CYS A 98 -8.91 -2.81 13.73
C CYS A 98 -7.55 -2.11 13.87
N LEU A 99 -7.29 -1.02 13.15
CA LEU A 99 -5.99 -0.31 13.21
C LEU A 99 -5.71 0.27 14.59
N SER A 100 -6.74 0.72 15.32
CA SER A 100 -6.61 1.26 16.69
C SER A 100 -6.18 0.22 17.73
N LYS A 101 -6.26 -1.08 17.40
CA LYS A 101 -5.81 -2.17 18.27
C LYS A 101 -4.33 -2.51 18.07
N LEU A 102 -3.66 -1.92 17.08
CA LEU A 102 -2.22 -2.06 16.94
C LEU A 102 -1.55 -1.48 18.19
N PRO A 103 -0.58 -2.18 18.78
CA PRO A 103 0.16 -1.64 19.90
C PRO A 103 0.87 -0.36 19.46
N ALA A 104 0.95 0.61 20.37
CA ALA A 104 1.83 1.75 20.15
C ALA A 104 3.23 1.18 19.93
N SER A 105 3.89 1.56 18.83
CA SER A 105 5.25 1.13 18.57
C SER A 105 6.11 1.55 19.76
N ASP A 106 6.64 0.60 20.52
CA ASP A 106 7.69 0.89 21.47
C ASP A 106 8.81 1.61 20.70
N PRO A 107 9.40 2.69 21.23
CA PRO A 107 10.49 3.39 20.56
C PRO A 107 11.58 2.37 20.26
N ALA A 108 11.69 1.97 18.99
CA ALA A 108 12.72 1.05 18.57
C ALA A 108 14.07 1.69 18.92
N PRO A 109 15.03 0.96 19.49
CA PRO A 109 16.38 1.48 19.69
C PRO A 109 17.01 1.77 18.31
N GLY A 110 16.91 3.02 17.87
CA GLY A 110 17.34 3.51 16.55
C GLY A 110 16.56 4.78 16.15
N SER A 111 17.18 5.65 15.37
CA SER A 111 16.48 6.81 14.78
C SER A 111 15.37 6.31 13.84
N PRO A 112 14.16 6.92 13.86
CA PRO A 112 13.12 6.62 12.89
C PRO A 112 13.67 6.74 11.47
N ARG A 113 13.37 5.75 10.62
CA ARG A 113 13.83 5.76 9.22
C ARG A 113 13.20 6.93 8.48
N THR A 114 14.04 7.65 7.75
CA THR A 114 13.59 8.76 6.90
C THR A 114 12.83 8.25 5.67
N LEU A 115 12.04 9.12 5.06
CA LEU A 115 11.29 8.84 3.85
C LEU A 115 12.22 8.41 2.70
N ALA A 116 13.42 8.99 2.60
CA ALA A 116 14.42 8.61 1.59
C ALA A 116 14.99 7.20 1.84
N GLU A 117 15.20 6.81 3.10
CA GLU A 117 15.63 5.45 3.46
C GLU A 117 14.53 4.42 3.19
N TRP A 118 13.26 4.76 3.46
CA TRP A 118 12.15 3.91 3.06
C TRP A 118 12.09 3.72 1.54
N GLN A 119 12.24 4.82 0.79
CA GLN A 119 12.23 4.76 -0.66
C GLN A 119 13.39 3.92 -1.21
N SER A 120 14.60 4.04 -0.66
CA SER A 120 15.76 3.28 -1.15
C SER A 120 15.62 1.76 -0.97
N MET A 121 14.79 1.32 -0.03
CA MET A 121 14.47 -0.09 0.19
C MET A 121 13.38 -0.63 -0.77
N LEU A 122 12.70 0.22 -1.54
CA LEU A 122 11.65 -0.22 -2.44
C LEU A 122 12.24 -0.91 -3.68
N PRO A 123 11.85 -2.16 -3.97
CA PRO A 123 12.29 -2.83 -5.18
C PRO A 123 11.64 -2.17 -6.41
N TYR A 124 12.30 -2.27 -7.57
CA TYR A 124 11.69 -1.97 -8.86
C TYR A 124 10.47 -2.86 -9.06
N SER A 125 9.28 -2.30 -8.90
CA SER A 125 8.06 -3.08 -8.80
C SER A 125 6.82 -2.37 -9.30
N TRP A 126 5.84 -3.18 -9.72
CA TRP A 126 4.48 -2.75 -10.03
C TRP A 126 3.53 -3.41 -9.05
N LEU A 127 2.67 -2.60 -8.43
CA LEU A 127 1.58 -3.07 -7.57
C LEU A 127 0.26 -2.69 -8.24
N THR A 128 -0.61 -3.68 -8.40
CA THR A 128 -1.99 -3.48 -8.85
C THR A 128 -2.91 -4.13 -7.84
N ILE A 129 -3.89 -3.37 -7.35
CA ILE A 129 -5.01 -3.85 -6.56
C ILE A 129 -6.27 -3.50 -7.34
N ASP A 130 -6.99 -4.50 -7.85
CA ASP A 130 -8.17 -4.27 -8.67
C ASP A 130 -9.31 -3.64 -7.88
N ASN A 131 -9.49 -4.07 -6.62
CA ASN A 131 -10.50 -3.55 -5.72
C ASN A 131 -9.93 -3.34 -4.30
N LEU A 132 -9.55 -2.10 -3.98
CA LEU A 132 -9.19 -1.66 -2.64
C LEU A 132 -10.45 -1.19 -1.91
N ARG A 133 -10.79 -1.84 -0.80
CA ARG A 133 -11.91 -1.51 0.07
C ARG A 133 -11.41 -1.12 1.45
N LEU A 134 -11.94 -0.03 1.98
CA LEU A 134 -11.68 0.41 3.34
C LEU A 134 -12.99 0.33 4.10
N SER A 135 -13.11 -0.53 5.11
CA SER A 135 -14.33 -0.63 5.92
C SER A 135 -14.28 0.31 7.13
N PRO A 136 -15.40 0.98 7.49
CA PRO A 136 -16.74 0.92 6.86
C PRO A 136 -16.98 2.02 5.79
N TRP A 137 -15.96 2.35 5.01
CA TRP A 137 -15.93 3.45 4.03
C TRP A 137 -16.00 2.92 2.58
N GLU A 138 -16.82 1.92 2.32
CA GLU A 138 -16.86 1.19 1.03
C GLU A 138 -17.20 2.10 -0.15
N LYS A 139 -17.88 3.24 0.10
CA LYS A 139 -18.13 4.29 -0.91
C LYS A 139 -16.86 4.75 -1.64
N TRP A 140 -15.72 4.71 -0.96
CA TRP A 140 -14.43 5.19 -1.49
C TRP A 140 -13.59 4.09 -2.14
N GLN A 141 -14.17 2.91 -2.37
CA GLN A 141 -13.45 1.80 -3.00
C GLN A 141 -13.04 2.11 -4.44
N GLY A 142 -11.95 1.48 -4.88
CA GLY A 142 -11.44 1.68 -6.23
C GLY A 142 -10.21 0.85 -6.53
N ARG A 143 -9.72 1.01 -7.76
CA ARG A 143 -8.50 0.36 -8.25
C ARG A 143 -7.29 1.20 -7.86
N LEU A 144 -6.27 0.58 -7.26
CA LEU A 144 -4.98 1.19 -6.96
C LEU A 144 -3.90 0.59 -7.86
N VAL A 145 -3.11 1.45 -8.51
CA VAL A 145 -1.95 1.06 -9.30
C VAL A 145 -0.76 1.89 -8.83
N MET A 146 0.38 1.24 -8.60
CA MET A 146 1.62 1.90 -8.22
C MET A 146 2.79 1.38 -9.05
N SER A 147 3.68 2.30 -9.43
CA SER A 147 4.99 1.98 -9.98
C SER A 147 6.04 2.48 -9.01
N LEU A 148 6.82 1.57 -8.45
CA LEU A 148 7.77 1.85 -7.38
C LEU A 148 9.19 1.68 -7.87
N THR A 149 10.02 2.68 -7.61
CA THR A 149 11.47 2.64 -7.76
C THR A 149 12.10 3.33 -6.55
N PRO A 150 13.40 3.10 -6.29
CA PRO A 150 14.11 3.78 -5.21
C PRO A 150 14.07 5.32 -5.26
N ALA A 151 13.94 5.91 -6.45
CA ALA A 151 13.99 7.35 -6.65
C ALA A 151 12.61 8.00 -6.91
N GLN A 152 11.60 7.20 -7.24
CA GLN A 152 10.29 7.68 -7.66
C GLN A 152 9.20 6.64 -7.39
N GLN A 153 8.06 7.10 -6.88
CA GLN A 153 6.84 6.30 -6.76
C GLN A 153 5.69 7.03 -7.47
N ASP A 154 5.15 6.41 -8.51
CA ASP A 154 3.93 6.88 -9.16
C ASP A 154 2.73 6.14 -8.57
N ILE A 155 1.68 6.89 -8.21
CA ILE A 155 0.49 6.40 -7.52
C ILE A 155 -0.72 6.81 -8.35
N GLY A 156 -1.53 5.84 -8.76
CA GLY A 156 -2.80 6.05 -9.44
C GLY A 156 -3.92 5.35 -8.68
N PHE A 157 -4.98 6.09 -8.39
CA PHE A 157 -6.21 5.55 -7.80
C PHE A 157 -7.41 5.93 -8.67
N ALA A 158 -8.27 4.94 -8.95
CA ALA A 158 -9.47 5.12 -9.76
C ALA A 158 -10.65 4.42 -9.10
N GLY A 159 -11.51 5.20 -8.47
CA GLY A 159 -12.80 4.78 -7.90
C GLY A 159 -13.95 5.63 -8.45
N LYS A 160 -15.17 5.29 -8.04
CA LYS A 160 -16.38 6.01 -8.45
C LYS A 160 -16.45 7.42 -7.86
N GLU A 161 -16.08 7.55 -6.59
CA GLU A 161 -16.17 8.80 -5.83
C GLU A 161 -14.83 9.51 -5.66
N LEU A 162 -13.71 8.83 -5.95
CA LEU A 162 -12.36 9.37 -5.82
C LEU A 162 -11.47 8.94 -6.97
N SER A 163 -10.75 9.89 -7.55
CA SER A 163 -9.60 9.61 -8.42
C SER A 163 -8.39 10.42 -7.99
N LEU A 164 -7.21 9.81 -8.12
CA LEU A 164 -5.93 10.40 -7.77
C LEU A 164 -4.85 9.97 -8.77
N GLN A 165 -4.02 10.92 -9.19
CA GLN A 165 -2.73 10.67 -9.81
C GLN A 165 -1.70 11.52 -9.10
N ALA A 166 -0.70 10.85 -8.53
CA ALA A 166 0.36 11.50 -7.79
C ALA A 166 1.73 10.87 -8.08
N ARG A 167 2.78 11.65 -7.86
CA ARG A 167 4.16 11.23 -7.98
C ARG A 167 4.93 11.71 -6.76
N LEU A 168 5.63 10.79 -6.11
CA LEU A 168 6.56 11.08 -5.03
C LEU A 168 8.01 10.92 -5.53
N ARG A 169 8.85 11.93 -5.30
CA ARG A 169 10.30 11.91 -5.54
C ARG A 169 11.00 12.53 -4.34
N GLY A 170 11.70 11.72 -3.53
CA GLY A 170 12.22 12.20 -2.26
C GLY A 170 11.07 12.69 -1.38
N GLN A 171 11.08 13.96 -0.97
CA GLN A 171 9.99 14.56 -0.19
C GLN A 171 8.95 15.31 -1.04
N ALA A 172 9.18 15.47 -2.34
CA ALA A 172 8.27 16.20 -3.21
C ALA A 172 7.15 15.26 -3.69
N LEU A 173 5.93 15.48 -3.20
CA LEU A 173 4.71 14.84 -3.66
C LEU A 173 3.98 15.78 -4.63
N THR A 174 3.97 15.46 -5.91
CA THR A 174 3.19 16.18 -6.92
C THR A 174 1.88 15.46 -7.18
N VAL A 175 0.76 16.15 -6.99
CA VAL A 175 -0.59 15.68 -7.33
C VAL A 175 -1.00 16.34 -8.63
N SER A 176 -1.02 15.57 -9.72
CA SER A 176 -1.41 16.06 -11.05
C SER A 176 -2.90 15.95 -11.32
N GLN A 177 -3.58 15.06 -10.59
CA GLN A 177 -5.03 14.91 -10.66
C GLN A 177 -5.54 14.45 -9.31
N PHE A 178 -6.49 15.17 -8.74
CA PHE A 178 -7.32 14.68 -7.66
C PHE A 178 -8.75 15.14 -7.91
N SER A 179 -9.70 14.23 -7.73
CA SER A 179 -11.12 14.53 -7.84
C SER A 179 -11.88 13.70 -6.82
N ALA A 180 -12.66 14.34 -5.94
CA ALA A 180 -13.44 13.66 -4.91
C ALA A 180 -14.89 14.17 -4.87
N ARG A 181 -15.86 13.26 -4.94
CA ARG A 181 -17.28 13.57 -4.72
C ARG A 181 -17.62 13.33 -3.25
N LEU A 182 -17.68 14.41 -2.48
CA LEU A 182 -17.93 14.36 -1.03
C LEU A 182 -19.39 14.02 -0.71
N THR A 183 -20.33 14.55 -1.49
CA THR A 183 -21.78 14.34 -1.36
C THR A 183 -22.38 14.03 -2.72
N ASP A 184 -23.39 13.16 -2.76
CA ASP A 184 -23.92 12.61 -4.02
C ASP A 184 -24.52 13.67 -4.96
N ASP A 185 -25.05 14.76 -4.39
CA ASP A 185 -25.71 15.84 -5.12
C ASP A 185 -24.78 17.01 -5.51
N GLN A 186 -23.46 16.89 -5.28
CA GLN A 186 -22.51 17.96 -5.56
C GLN A 186 -21.48 17.57 -6.62
N PRO A 187 -21.02 18.53 -7.45
CA PRO A 187 -19.89 18.30 -8.34
C PRO A 187 -18.64 17.94 -7.54
N PRO A 188 -17.72 17.16 -8.13
CA PRO A 188 -16.53 16.73 -7.43
C PRO A 188 -15.56 17.89 -7.20
N VAL A 189 -14.94 17.92 -6.04
CA VAL A 189 -13.85 18.84 -5.71
C VAL A 189 -12.59 18.39 -6.45
N LYS A 190 -11.92 19.32 -7.13
CA LYS A 190 -10.66 19.05 -7.85
C LYS A 190 -9.50 19.75 -7.17
N LEU A 191 -8.41 19.02 -6.98
CA LEU A 191 -7.19 19.55 -6.35
C LEU A 191 -5.97 19.15 -7.19
N VAL A 192 -5.00 20.05 -7.29
CA VAL A 192 -3.67 19.81 -7.87
C VAL A 192 -2.63 20.58 -7.07
N GLY A 193 -1.38 20.13 -7.05
CA GLY A 193 -0.35 20.84 -6.31
C GLY A 193 0.89 20.04 -6.03
N THR A 194 1.81 20.67 -5.29
CA THR A 194 3.06 20.06 -4.87
C THR A 194 3.21 20.24 -3.36
N PHE A 195 3.39 19.12 -2.66
CA PHE A 195 3.50 19.05 -1.21
C PHE A 195 4.91 18.60 -0.82
N HIS A 196 5.49 19.19 0.20
CA HIS A 196 6.77 18.78 0.77
C HIS A 196 6.56 17.96 2.03
N LEU A 197 6.77 16.64 1.92
CA LEU A 197 6.59 15.69 3.01
C LEU A 197 7.68 15.80 4.07
N PRO A 198 7.38 15.52 5.35
CA PRO A 198 8.39 15.50 6.41
C PRO A 198 9.50 14.46 6.15
N LEU A 199 10.67 14.67 6.76
CA LEU A 199 11.81 13.76 6.64
C LEU A 199 11.48 12.36 7.18
N VAL A 200 10.75 12.31 8.30
CA VAL A 200 10.21 11.08 8.88
C VAL A 200 8.71 11.05 8.53
N PRO A 201 8.15 9.92 8.06
CA PRO A 201 6.74 9.84 7.68
C PRO A 201 5.82 9.70 8.92
N ASP A 202 5.88 10.66 9.83
CA ASP A 202 5.14 10.69 11.10
C ASP A 202 4.11 11.83 11.19
N GLY A 203 3.99 12.66 10.14
CA GLY A 203 3.14 13.85 10.16
C GLY A 203 2.65 14.31 8.79
N LEU A 204 1.92 15.43 8.83
CA LEU A 204 1.44 16.15 7.64
C LEU A 204 2.60 16.87 6.93
N PRO A 205 2.43 17.26 5.66
CA PRO A 205 3.44 18.02 4.91
C PRO A 205 3.86 19.32 5.62
N VAL A 206 5.17 19.57 5.70
CA VAL A 206 5.73 20.72 6.45
C VAL A 206 5.62 22.02 5.65
N ASP A 207 5.78 21.93 4.33
CA ASP A 207 5.67 23.04 3.40
C ASP A 207 4.90 22.56 2.15
N GLY A 208 4.36 23.49 1.37
CA GLY A 208 3.75 23.13 0.10
C GLY A 208 2.94 24.23 -0.55
N GLN A 209 2.52 23.93 -1.76
CA GLN A 209 1.59 24.75 -2.53
C GLN A 209 0.48 23.85 -3.09
N MET A 210 -0.75 24.30 -2.94
CA MET A 210 -1.94 23.59 -3.38
C MET A 210 -2.86 24.56 -4.11
N GLN A 211 -3.34 24.14 -5.27
CA GLN A 211 -4.41 24.82 -5.98
C GLN A 211 -5.64 23.91 -6.04
N GLY A 212 -6.79 24.44 -5.66
CA GLY A 212 -8.04 23.72 -5.66
C GLY A 212 -9.14 24.51 -6.36
N THR A 213 -9.96 23.81 -7.14
CA THR A 213 -11.17 24.39 -7.73
C THR A 213 -12.38 23.68 -7.13
N PHE A 214 -13.29 24.49 -6.57
CA PHE A 214 -14.52 24.06 -5.92
C PHE A 214 -15.71 24.62 -6.70
N GLU A 215 -16.65 23.79 -7.12
CA GLU A 215 -17.89 24.23 -7.75
C GLU A 215 -19.04 24.13 -6.74
N PHE A 216 -19.77 25.23 -6.53
CA PHE A 216 -20.89 25.26 -5.58
C PHE A 216 -22.21 25.25 -6.37
N PRO A 217 -22.97 24.13 -6.36
CA PRO A 217 -24.16 24.00 -7.20
C PRO A 217 -25.28 24.98 -6.81
N GLN A 218 -25.29 25.47 -5.57
CA GLN A 218 -26.31 26.43 -5.10
C GLN A 218 -26.12 27.84 -5.65
N THR A 219 -24.91 28.20 -6.10
CA THR A 219 -24.61 29.55 -6.59
C THR A 219 -24.17 29.59 -8.06
N ALA A 220 -23.98 28.43 -8.70
CA ALA A 220 -23.39 28.31 -10.05
C ALA A 220 -22.02 29.01 -10.19
N GLU A 221 -21.33 29.20 -9.07
CA GLU A 221 -20.00 29.80 -9.00
C GLU A 221 -18.95 28.72 -8.80
N TRP A 222 -17.76 28.97 -9.35
CA TRP A 222 -16.56 28.27 -8.93
C TRP A 222 -15.71 29.16 -8.02
N ILE A 223 -15.04 28.51 -7.08
CA ILE A 223 -14.06 29.12 -6.19
C ILE A 223 -12.74 28.44 -6.50
N ASP A 224 -11.77 29.23 -6.96
CA ASP A 224 -10.38 28.82 -7.00
C ASP A 224 -9.74 29.23 -5.68
N ALA A 225 -9.09 28.28 -5.02
CA ALA A 225 -8.33 28.49 -3.82
C ALA A 225 -6.87 28.10 -4.08
N GLU A 226 -5.96 29.00 -3.72
CA GLU A 226 -4.52 28.74 -3.74
C GLU A 226 -4.01 28.86 -2.31
N LEU A 227 -3.41 27.78 -1.80
CA LEU A 227 -2.83 27.69 -0.49
C LEU A 227 -1.33 27.46 -0.63
N GLU A 228 -0.53 28.41 -0.17
CA GLU A 228 0.91 28.25 -0.01
C GLU A 228 1.24 28.31 1.48
N TRP A 229 2.04 27.38 1.96
CA TRP A 229 2.52 27.40 3.34
C TRP A 229 3.98 26.99 3.44
N GLN A 230 4.64 27.57 4.43
CA GLN A 230 5.96 27.20 4.89
C GLN A 230 5.92 27.03 6.41
N HIS A 231 6.21 25.83 6.88
CA HIS A 231 6.14 25.41 8.26
C HIS A 231 4.74 25.70 8.87
N ASN A 232 4.66 26.63 9.82
CA ASN A 232 3.43 26.99 10.52
C ASN A 232 2.80 28.31 10.03
N ARG A 233 3.21 28.82 8.86
CA ARG A 233 2.66 30.04 8.26
C ARG A 233 2.28 29.79 6.82
N GLY A 234 1.19 30.39 6.36
CA GLY A 234 0.77 30.28 4.98
C GLY A 234 -0.18 31.38 4.58
N GLN A 235 -0.42 31.48 3.29
CA GLN A 235 -1.37 32.38 2.67
C GLN A 235 -2.40 31.56 1.90
N LEU A 236 -3.67 31.86 2.13
CA LEU A 236 -4.80 31.33 1.37
C LEU A 236 -5.35 32.47 0.52
N LEU A 237 -5.24 32.34 -0.80
CA LEU A 237 -5.90 33.22 -1.76
C LEU A 237 -7.16 32.53 -2.26
N VAL A 238 -8.30 33.23 -2.20
CA VAL A 238 -9.58 32.72 -2.66
C VAL A 238 -10.11 33.66 -3.72
N THR A 239 -10.27 33.16 -4.94
CA THR A 239 -10.81 33.91 -6.07
C THR A 239 -12.11 33.27 -6.54
N ARG A 240 -13.16 34.10 -6.58
CA ARG A 240 -14.43 33.74 -7.19
C ARG A 240 -14.31 33.96 -8.69
N GLY A 241 -14.67 32.96 -9.48
CA GLY A 241 -14.91 33.16 -10.90
C GLY A 241 -16.40 33.04 -11.22
N VAL A 242 -16.87 33.91 -12.10
CA VAL A 242 -18.26 33.93 -12.58
C VAL A 242 -18.25 33.38 -14.00
N ARG A 243 -19.19 32.49 -14.28
CA ARG A 243 -19.34 31.85 -15.60
C ARG A 243 -19.68 32.86 -16.70
#